data_AF-A0A060YAV1-F1
#
_entry.id   AF-A0A060YAV1-F1
#
_cell.length_a   1.000
_cell.length_b   1.000
_cell.length_c   1.000
_cell.angle_alpha   90.00
_cell.angle_beta   90.00
_cell.angle_gamma   90.00
#
_symmetry.space_group_name_H-M   'P 1'
#
loop_
_entity.id
_entity.type
_entity.pdbx_description
1 polymer ?
#
loop_
_entity_poly.entity_id
_entity_poly.type
_entity_poly.pdbx_seq_one_letter_code
_entity_poly.pdbx_strand_id
1 'polypeptide(L)'
;MVEFAVRFTVPFDVLALNGIDLITENAYLALPRGADIEGKCGSQDAHIHISWNDNAYTLRIYFVKEISGKGHVWKISKVQFVYDTSEKTHFLNPYNPGKHTASTHHLSALETPAGRSYVCEAKQTLTLISSDHQKGVTVAISDVQIQPFDINSDFMFSEGTDSNPNVIQPCSVKVQTVTLTSYSHVQ
;
A
#
# COMPACT_ATOMS: atom_id res chain seq x y z
N MET A 1 9.15 -6.73 -6.69
CA MET A 1 8.00 -7.65 -6.78
C MET A 1 7.07 -7.33 -5.62
N VAL A 2 5.77 -7.24 -5.88
CA VAL A 2 4.79 -6.89 -4.84
C VAL A 2 3.49 -7.64 -5.10
N GLU A 3 2.87 -8.10 -4.02
CA GLU A 3 1.53 -8.65 -3.95
C GLU A 3 0.86 -8.07 -2.70
N PHE A 4 -0.31 -7.47 -2.85
CA PHE A 4 -1.09 -6.90 -1.76
C PHE A 4 -2.49 -6.53 -2.23
N ALA A 5 -3.41 -6.36 -1.27
CA ALA A 5 -4.68 -5.67 -1.46
C ALA A 5 -4.65 -4.30 -0.77
N VAL A 6 -5.30 -3.28 -1.38
CA VAL A 6 -5.42 -1.94 -0.77
C VAL A 6 -6.86 -1.46 -0.78
N ARG A 7 -7.28 -0.87 0.34
CA ARG A 7 -8.51 -0.09 0.47
C ARG A 7 -8.21 1.31 0.97
N PHE A 8 -9.01 2.27 0.54
CA PHE A 8 -8.90 3.68 0.91
C PHE A 8 -10.21 4.15 1.52
N THR A 9 -10.11 4.94 2.58
CA THR A 9 -11.21 5.76 3.10
C THR A 9 -10.83 7.21 2.92
N VAL A 10 -11.54 7.90 2.03
CA VAL A 10 -11.27 9.28 1.64
C VAL A 10 -12.39 10.17 2.16
N PRO A 11 -12.14 11.00 3.18
CA PRO A 11 -13.12 11.98 3.63
C PRO A 11 -13.20 13.15 2.63
N PHE A 12 -14.41 13.60 2.31
CA PHE A 12 -14.66 14.76 1.44
C PHE A 12 -15.85 15.56 1.96
N ASP A 13 -15.87 16.87 1.68
CA ASP A 13 -16.99 17.71 2.13
C ASP A 13 -18.10 17.74 1.10
N VAL A 14 -19.34 17.84 1.58
CA VAL A 14 -20.53 18.12 0.78
C VAL A 14 -21.31 19.27 1.40
N LEU A 15 -21.99 20.04 0.57
CA LEU A 15 -22.85 21.13 1.05
C LEU A 15 -24.14 20.54 1.63
N ALA A 16 -24.44 20.87 2.87
CA ALA A 16 -25.68 20.46 3.53
C ALA A 16 -26.91 21.07 2.83
N LEU A 17 -28.08 20.48 3.09
CA LEU A 17 -29.35 20.92 2.48
C LEU A 17 -29.73 22.37 2.82
N ASN A 18 -29.17 22.94 3.90
CA ASN A 18 -29.37 24.34 4.25
C ASN A 18 -28.53 25.31 3.38
N GLY A 19 -27.65 24.80 2.52
CA GLY A 19 -26.85 25.58 1.58
C GLY A 19 -25.69 26.37 2.20
N ILE A 20 -25.41 26.17 3.49
CA ILE A 20 -24.40 26.95 4.22
C ILE A 20 -23.38 26.04 4.90
N ASP A 21 -23.82 24.97 5.55
CA ASP A 21 -22.93 24.10 6.31
C ASP A 21 -22.24 23.08 5.40
N LEU A 22 -20.97 22.78 5.72
CA LEU A 22 -20.24 21.67 5.13
C LEU A 22 -20.29 20.48 6.08
N ILE A 23 -20.68 19.33 5.54
CA ILE A 23 -20.61 18.05 6.25
C ILE A 23 -19.57 17.17 5.57
N THR A 24 -18.85 16.36 6.35
CA THR A 24 -17.85 15.44 5.84
C THR A 24 -18.45 14.06 5.63
N GLU A 25 -18.39 13.57 4.41
CA GLU A 25 -18.75 12.23 3.99
C GLU A 25 -17.49 11.39 3.70
N ASN A 26 -17.65 10.06 3.59
CA ASN A 26 -16.55 9.15 3.28
C ASN A 26 -16.78 8.39 1.98
N ALA A 27 -15.79 8.44 1.10
CA ALA A 27 -15.70 7.56 -0.06
C ALA A 27 -14.83 6.34 0.28
N TYR A 28 -15.29 5.15 -0.13
CA TYR A 28 -14.56 3.89 0.05
C TYR A 28 -14.08 3.39 -1.31
N LEU A 29 -12.77 3.33 -1.49
CA LEU A 29 -12.13 2.89 -2.73
C LEU A 29 -11.36 1.60 -2.49
N ALA A 30 -11.24 0.77 -3.51
CA ALA A 30 -10.35 -0.38 -3.50
C ALA A 30 -9.45 -0.31 -4.73
N LEU A 31 -8.20 -0.76 -4.60
CA LEU A 31 -7.33 -0.94 -5.75
C LEU A 31 -7.90 -2.09 -6.61
N PRO A 32 -8.32 -1.83 -7.87
CA PRO A 32 -8.95 -2.86 -8.69
C PRO A 32 -7.90 -3.80 -9.30
N ARG A 33 -8.35 -4.98 -9.74
CA ARG A 33 -7.56 -5.82 -10.65
C ARG A 33 -7.48 -5.13 -12.01
N GLY A 34 -6.33 -5.24 -12.67
CA GLY A 34 -6.12 -4.64 -13.98
C GLY A 34 -5.84 -3.13 -13.97
N ALA A 35 -5.47 -2.56 -12.82
CA ALA A 35 -4.90 -1.22 -12.76
C ALA A 35 -3.59 -1.16 -13.57
N ASP A 36 -3.27 0.01 -14.11
CA ASP A 36 -2.01 0.26 -14.81
C ASP A 36 -0.88 0.36 -13.79
N ILE A 37 0.22 -0.37 -14.05
CA ILE A 37 1.35 -0.48 -13.13
C ILE A 37 2.63 -0.03 -13.84
N GLU A 38 3.29 0.95 -13.24
CA GLU A 38 4.59 1.46 -13.62
C GLU A 38 5.52 1.51 -12.40
N GLY A 39 6.80 1.77 -12.63
CA GLY A 39 7.73 1.97 -11.53
C GLY A 39 9.16 2.22 -11.99
N LYS A 40 10.02 2.47 -11.01
CA LYS A 40 11.47 2.57 -11.21
C LYS A 40 12.17 1.70 -10.18
N CYS A 41 13.12 0.90 -10.65
CA CYS A 41 14.04 0.14 -9.81
C CYS A 41 15.38 0.88 -9.74
N GLY A 42 15.96 0.93 -8.55
CA GLY A 42 17.30 1.44 -8.29
C GLY A 42 17.98 0.60 -7.21
N SER A 43 19.26 0.85 -6.98
CA SER A 43 20.05 0.10 -5.98
C SER A 43 19.73 0.52 -4.54
N GLN A 44 19.23 1.74 -4.34
CA GLN A 44 18.92 2.31 -3.02
C GLN A 44 17.51 2.91 -2.96
N ASP A 45 17.01 3.47 -4.04
CA ASP A 45 15.64 3.95 -4.18
C ASP A 45 14.87 3.11 -5.21
N ALA A 46 13.62 2.79 -4.90
CA ALA A 46 12.69 2.20 -5.84
C ALA A 46 11.28 2.74 -5.58
N HIS A 47 10.43 2.75 -6.59
CA HIS A 47 9.02 3.07 -6.40
C HIS A 47 8.13 2.32 -7.37
N ILE A 48 6.91 2.07 -6.93
CA ILE A 48 5.82 1.59 -7.76
C ILE A 48 4.75 2.67 -7.87
N HIS A 49 4.16 2.78 -9.05
CA HIS A 49 3.14 3.72 -9.44
C HIS A 49 1.97 2.92 -10.01
N ILE A 50 0.79 3.03 -9.40
CA ILE A 50 -0.39 2.26 -9.79
C ILE A 50 -1.54 3.23 -10.03
N SER A 51 -2.07 3.27 -11.25
CA SER A 51 -3.14 4.17 -11.66
C SER A 51 -4.35 3.41 -12.17
N TRP A 52 -5.55 3.93 -11.92
CA TRP A 52 -6.80 3.34 -12.40
C TRP A 52 -7.88 4.39 -12.61
N ASN A 53 -8.95 4.00 -13.30
CA ASN A 53 -10.09 4.83 -13.64
C ASN A 53 -9.68 6.13 -14.38
N ASP A 54 -9.08 5.97 -15.57
CA ASP A 54 -8.61 7.08 -16.42
C ASP A 54 -7.72 8.10 -15.69
N ASN A 55 -6.83 7.60 -14.82
CA ASN A 55 -5.93 8.40 -13.97
C ASN A 55 -6.62 9.30 -12.93
N ALA A 56 -7.90 9.05 -12.64
CA ALA A 56 -8.59 9.68 -11.51
C ALA A 56 -7.96 9.27 -10.17
N TYR A 57 -7.37 8.07 -10.10
CA TYR A 57 -6.72 7.56 -8.90
C TYR A 57 -5.30 7.10 -9.18
N THR A 58 -4.42 7.33 -8.23
CA THR A 58 -3.01 6.94 -8.34
C THR A 58 -2.40 6.66 -6.97
N LEU A 59 -1.93 5.44 -6.75
CA LEU A 59 -1.14 5.05 -5.58
C LEU A 59 0.35 5.01 -5.95
N ARG A 60 1.18 5.64 -5.11
CA ARG A 60 2.64 5.59 -5.22
C ARG A 60 3.22 5.12 -3.89
N ILE A 61 4.02 4.05 -3.95
CA ILE A 61 4.75 3.53 -2.79
C ILE A 61 6.24 3.65 -3.10
N TYR A 62 6.96 4.31 -2.20
CA TYR A 62 8.39 4.55 -2.30
C TYR A 62 9.12 3.67 -1.30
N PHE A 63 10.18 3.02 -1.78
CA PHE A 63 11.03 2.13 -1.01
C PHE A 63 12.44 2.71 -0.96
N VAL A 64 13.08 2.55 0.20
CA VAL A 64 14.50 2.86 0.37
C VAL A 64 15.23 1.67 0.96
N LYS A 65 16.45 1.44 0.50
CA LYS A 65 17.41 0.49 1.06
C LYS A 65 18.56 1.25 1.70
N GLU A 66 18.79 1.04 2.98
CA GLU A 66 19.77 1.77 3.78
C GLU A 66 20.59 0.81 4.67
N ILE A 67 21.69 1.32 5.22
CA ILE A 67 22.52 0.59 6.17
C ILE A 67 21.94 0.84 7.57
N SER A 68 21.61 -0.24 8.28
CA SER A 68 21.28 -0.21 9.70
C SER A 68 22.42 -0.81 10.53
N GLY A 69 22.35 -0.67 11.86
CA GLY A 69 23.34 -1.27 12.78
C GLY A 69 23.41 -2.81 12.72
N LYS A 70 22.46 -3.49 12.04
CA LYS A 70 22.41 -4.95 11.86
C LYS A 70 22.66 -5.39 10.41
N GLY A 71 23.02 -4.48 9.51
CA GLY A 71 23.20 -4.74 8.08
C GLY A 71 22.24 -3.92 7.20
N HIS A 72 22.20 -4.23 5.92
CA HIS A 72 21.29 -3.54 4.99
C HIS A 72 19.84 -3.93 5.25
N VAL A 73 18.97 -2.93 5.31
CA VAL A 73 17.52 -3.09 5.44
C VAL A 73 16.83 -2.26 4.37
N TRP A 74 15.63 -2.66 4.00
CA TRP A 74 14.74 -1.86 3.19
C TRP A 74 13.44 -1.58 3.92
N LYS A 75 12.79 -0.47 3.58
CA LYS A 75 11.52 -0.04 4.17
C LYS A 75 10.70 0.76 3.17
N ILE A 76 9.40 0.92 3.46
CA ILE A 76 8.58 1.94 2.82
C ILE A 76 8.92 3.29 3.47
N SER A 77 9.35 4.24 2.64
CA SER A 77 9.73 5.60 3.06
C SER A 77 8.62 6.63 2.86
N LYS A 78 7.73 6.39 1.90
CA LYS A 78 6.61 7.26 1.59
C LYS A 78 5.49 6.49 0.89
N VAL A 79 4.26 6.78 1.27
CA VAL A 79 3.07 6.45 0.49
C VAL A 79 2.41 7.76 0.07
N GLN A 80 2.05 7.85 -1.21
CA GLN A 80 1.30 8.97 -1.77
C GLN A 80 0.09 8.44 -2.52
N PHE A 81 -1.06 9.08 -2.31
CA PHE A 81 -2.29 8.77 -2.99
C PHE A 81 -2.85 10.04 -3.63
N VAL A 82 -3.03 10.02 -4.94
CA VAL A 82 -3.67 11.08 -5.70
C VAL A 82 -5.07 10.61 -6.07
N TYR A 83 -6.08 11.45 -5.85
CA TYR A 83 -7.47 11.13 -6.11
C TYR A 83 -8.22 12.35 -6.66
N ASP A 84 -9.12 12.14 -7.62
CA ASP A 84 -9.98 13.18 -8.18
C ASP A 84 -11.39 13.05 -7.61
N THR A 85 -11.80 14.05 -6.83
CA THR A 85 -13.15 14.13 -6.28
C THR A 85 -14.19 14.51 -7.31
N SER A 86 -13.80 14.95 -8.51
CA SER A 86 -14.73 15.19 -9.64
C SER A 86 -15.30 13.90 -10.23
N GLU A 87 -14.67 12.76 -9.93
CA GLU A 87 -15.14 11.42 -10.28
C GLU A 87 -16.45 11.11 -9.53
N LYS A 88 -17.47 10.64 -10.26
CA LYS A 88 -18.85 10.58 -9.75
C LYS A 88 -19.30 9.22 -9.22
N THR A 89 -18.50 8.18 -9.39
CA THR A 89 -18.80 6.83 -8.91
C THR A 89 -18.74 6.77 -7.39
N HIS A 90 -17.75 7.46 -6.80
CA HIS A 90 -17.53 7.42 -5.34
C HIS A 90 -17.75 8.74 -4.61
N PHE A 91 -17.66 9.89 -5.30
CA PHE A 91 -17.85 11.20 -4.69
C PHE A 91 -19.16 11.83 -5.17
N LEU A 92 -20.17 11.81 -4.31
CA LEU A 92 -21.49 12.36 -4.60
C LEU A 92 -21.55 13.82 -4.14
N ASN A 93 -21.75 14.74 -5.09
CA ASN A 93 -21.88 16.18 -4.84
C ASN A 93 -20.77 16.79 -3.95
N PRO A 94 -19.49 16.52 -4.25
CA PRO A 94 -18.38 17.09 -3.49
C PRO A 94 -18.41 18.62 -3.54
N TYR A 95 -18.15 19.24 -2.39
CA TYR A 95 -17.85 20.66 -2.32
C TYR A 95 -16.43 20.90 -2.87
N ASN A 96 -16.33 21.76 -3.90
CA ASN A 96 -15.08 22.05 -4.61
C ASN A 96 -14.38 20.79 -5.19
N PRO A 97 -14.98 20.12 -6.19
CA PRO A 97 -14.38 18.96 -6.83
C PRO A 97 -13.04 19.30 -7.49
N GLY A 98 -12.15 18.32 -7.49
CA GLY A 98 -10.85 18.40 -8.15
C GLY A 98 -9.88 17.32 -7.70
N LYS A 99 -8.66 17.44 -8.21
CA LYS A 99 -7.55 16.52 -7.94
C LYS A 99 -6.81 16.91 -6.67
N HIS A 100 -6.68 15.94 -5.77
CA HIS A 100 -6.05 16.09 -4.46
C HIS A 100 -4.89 15.11 -4.30
N THR A 101 -3.92 15.44 -3.45
CA THR A 101 -2.80 14.56 -3.12
C THR A 101 -2.70 14.41 -1.61
N ALA A 102 -2.75 13.18 -1.13
CA ALA A 102 -2.46 12.83 0.26
C ALA A 102 -1.13 12.06 0.34
N SER A 103 -0.34 12.30 1.38
CA SER A 103 0.91 11.56 1.57
C SER A 103 1.30 11.37 3.03
N THR A 104 2.15 10.39 3.29
CA THR A 104 2.76 10.19 4.60
C THR A 104 3.99 11.09 4.77
N HIS A 105 4.23 11.57 5.99
CA HIS A 105 5.46 12.27 6.36
C HIS A 105 6.37 11.34 7.18
N HIS A 106 7.65 11.26 6.83
CA HIS A 106 8.68 10.48 7.57
C HIS A 106 8.28 9.03 7.90
N LEU A 107 7.71 8.30 6.93
CA LEU A 107 7.28 6.93 7.13
C LEU A 107 8.49 5.98 7.22
N SER A 108 8.42 5.06 8.17
CA SER A 108 9.33 3.92 8.29
C SER A 108 8.48 2.67 8.57
N ALA A 109 7.99 2.05 7.50
CA ALA A 109 7.11 0.88 7.60
C ALA A 109 7.71 -0.33 6.88
N LEU A 110 7.33 -1.52 7.35
CA LEU A 110 7.73 -2.82 6.80
C LEU A 110 9.26 -2.99 6.70
N GLU A 111 9.99 -2.51 7.71
CA GLU A 111 11.44 -2.66 7.76
C GLU A 111 11.82 -4.14 7.69
N THR A 112 12.63 -4.47 6.68
CA THR A 112 12.94 -5.84 6.29
C THR A 112 14.41 -5.96 5.90
N PRO A 113 15.12 -7.03 6.28
CA PRO A 113 16.50 -7.23 5.84
C PRO A 113 16.63 -7.26 4.32
N ALA A 114 17.73 -6.74 3.79
CA ALA A 114 18.07 -6.87 2.38
C ALA A 114 18.09 -8.34 1.93
N GLY A 115 17.69 -8.61 0.69
CA GLY A 115 17.55 -9.97 0.17
C GLY A 115 16.36 -10.77 0.71
N ARG A 116 15.52 -10.22 1.61
CA ARG A 116 14.32 -10.88 2.15
C ARG A 116 13.04 -10.20 1.66
N SER A 117 11.96 -10.98 1.57
CA SER A 117 10.62 -10.46 1.36
C SER A 117 9.93 -10.17 2.70
N TYR A 118 9.04 -9.19 2.71
CA TYR A 118 8.14 -8.94 3.84
C TYR A 118 6.83 -9.67 3.58
N VAL A 119 6.34 -10.44 4.55
CA VAL A 119 5.07 -11.16 4.47
C VAL A 119 4.18 -10.73 5.64
N CYS A 120 2.91 -10.40 5.37
CA CYS A 120 1.92 -10.18 6.42
C CYS A 120 0.48 -10.30 5.87
N GLU A 121 -0.27 -11.26 6.39
CA GLU A 121 -1.71 -11.41 6.07
C GLU A 121 -2.57 -10.35 6.77
N ALA A 122 -2.13 -9.89 7.95
CA ALA A 122 -2.90 -8.95 8.76
C ALA A 122 -3.00 -7.57 8.09
N LYS A 123 -4.20 -6.99 8.16
CA LYS A 123 -4.46 -5.63 7.70
C LYS A 123 -3.61 -4.61 8.46
N GLN A 124 -2.78 -3.89 7.74
CA GLN A 124 -2.02 -2.72 8.18
C GLN A 124 -2.74 -1.45 7.77
N THR A 125 -2.71 -0.41 8.61
CA THR A 125 -3.37 0.88 8.31
C THR A 125 -2.39 2.03 8.40
N LEU A 126 -2.40 2.89 7.38
CA LEU A 126 -1.59 4.11 7.27
C LEU A 126 -2.52 5.32 7.14
N THR A 127 -2.18 6.41 7.81
CA THR A 127 -2.87 7.70 7.64
C THR A 127 -2.01 8.61 6.77
N LEU A 128 -2.59 9.08 5.67
CA LEU A 128 -1.99 10.03 4.75
C LEU A 128 -2.61 11.40 5.00
N ILE A 129 -1.79 12.44 5.03
CA ILE A 129 -2.25 13.81 5.22
C ILE A 129 -2.48 14.42 3.84
N SER A 130 -3.69 14.92 3.59
CA SER A 130 -4.03 15.66 2.38
C SER A 130 -3.21 16.96 2.28
N SER A 131 -2.94 17.43 1.06
CA SER A 131 -2.19 18.66 0.81
C SER A 131 -2.85 19.93 1.38
N ASP A 132 -4.16 19.90 1.62
CA ASP A 132 -4.88 20.98 2.31
C ASP A 132 -4.69 20.95 3.84
N HIS A 133 -4.01 19.91 4.36
CA HIS A 133 -3.79 19.63 5.78
C HIS A 133 -5.06 19.58 6.64
N GLN A 134 -6.24 19.47 6.02
CA GLN A 134 -7.51 19.49 6.75
C GLN A 134 -8.01 18.08 7.08
N LYS A 135 -7.69 17.10 6.22
CA LYS A 135 -8.26 15.75 6.33
C LYS A 135 -7.23 14.64 6.13
N GLY A 136 -7.40 13.56 6.89
CA GLY A 136 -6.58 12.35 6.79
C GLY A 136 -7.25 11.31 5.90
N VAL A 137 -6.55 10.86 4.85
CA VAL A 137 -6.95 9.69 4.06
C VAL A 137 -6.40 8.44 4.73
N THR A 138 -7.26 7.46 4.96
CA THR A 138 -6.84 6.18 5.54
C THR A 138 -6.56 5.18 4.43
N VAL A 139 -5.38 4.56 4.44
CA VAL A 139 -4.97 3.49 3.54
C VAL A 139 -4.83 2.20 4.33
N ALA A 140 -5.59 1.18 3.96
CA ALA A 140 -5.52 -0.15 4.53
C ALA A 140 -4.88 -1.11 3.54
N ILE A 141 -3.82 -1.80 3.96
CA ILE A 141 -3.07 -2.75 3.13
C ILE A 141 -3.18 -4.13 3.79
N SER A 142 -3.50 -5.19 3.04
CA SER A 142 -3.57 -6.57 3.52
C SER A 142 -2.95 -7.55 2.53
N ASP A 143 -2.82 -8.81 2.95
CA ASP A 143 -2.36 -9.91 2.10
C ASP A 143 -1.01 -9.59 1.43
N VAL A 144 -0.10 -9.06 2.23
CA VAL A 144 1.13 -8.42 1.77
C VAL A 144 2.22 -9.47 1.58
N GLN A 145 2.81 -9.50 0.38
CA GLN A 145 4.14 -10.01 0.13
C GLN A 145 4.92 -9.03 -0.75
N ILE A 146 5.99 -8.43 -0.21
CA ILE A 146 6.71 -7.33 -0.87
C ILE A 146 8.21 -7.58 -0.82
N GLN A 147 8.88 -7.38 -1.97
CA GLN A 147 10.33 -7.39 -2.09
C GLN A 147 10.76 -6.36 -3.16
N PRO A 148 11.15 -5.14 -2.74
CA PRO A 148 11.44 -4.05 -3.67
C PRO A 148 12.87 -4.10 -4.23
N PHE A 149 13.79 -4.79 -3.56
CA PHE A 149 15.21 -4.87 -3.92
C PHE A 149 15.68 -6.32 -3.92
N ASP A 150 16.88 -6.55 -4.48
CA ASP A 150 17.58 -7.85 -4.44
C ASP A 150 16.72 -9.01 -4.96
N ILE A 151 15.96 -8.77 -6.04
CA ILE A 151 15.14 -9.78 -6.69
C ILE A 151 16.05 -10.66 -7.55
N ASN A 152 15.98 -11.96 -7.35
CA ASN A 152 16.74 -12.92 -8.15
C ASN A 152 16.18 -13.00 -9.58
N SER A 153 17.00 -13.53 -10.51
CA SER A 153 16.62 -13.67 -11.93
C SER A 153 15.49 -14.67 -12.20
N ASP A 154 15.08 -15.42 -11.18
CA ASP A 154 13.93 -16.34 -11.23
C ASP A 154 12.59 -15.63 -11.01
N PHE A 155 12.60 -14.33 -10.66
CA PHE A 155 11.42 -13.52 -10.37
C PHE A 155 10.51 -14.11 -9.29
N MET A 156 11.10 -14.87 -8.36
CA MET A 156 10.41 -15.39 -7.19
C MET A 156 10.71 -14.53 -5.97
N PHE A 157 9.77 -14.47 -5.04
CA PHE A 157 10.04 -13.89 -3.73
C PHE A 157 11.08 -14.73 -3.00
N SER A 158 12.00 -14.06 -2.33
CA SER A 158 12.87 -14.71 -1.35
C SER A 158 12.10 -15.03 -0.07
N GLU A 159 12.73 -15.78 0.82
CA GLU A 159 12.13 -16.20 2.08
C GLU A 159 11.60 -14.99 2.88
N GLY A 160 10.36 -15.11 3.36
CA GLY A 160 9.68 -14.06 4.11
C GLY A 160 10.30 -13.83 5.49
N THR A 161 10.29 -12.59 5.97
CA THR A 161 10.52 -12.28 7.38
C THR A 161 9.25 -11.71 7.98
N ASP A 162 8.73 -12.41 9.00
CA ASP A 162 7.61 -11.94 9.80
C ASP A 162 8.13 -11.10 10.96
N SER A 163 7.81 -9.82 10.92
CA SER A 163 7.89 -8.82 12.00
C SER A 163 9.26 -8.30 12.48
N ASN A 164 9.31 -6.96 12.51
CA ASN A 164 10.11 -6.18 13.45
C ASN A 164 9.68 -6.54 14.90
N PRO A 165 10.61 -6.90 15.80
CA PRO A 165 10.30 -7.34 17.17
C PRO A 165 9.67 -6.26 18.08
N ASN A 166 9.57 -5.00 17.65
CA ASN A 166 9.06 -3.89 18.48
C ASN A 166 7.59 -3.50 18.22
N VAL A 167 6.85 -4.21 17.36
CA VAL A 167 5.41 -3.94 17.12
C VAL A 167 4.57 -5.10 17.66
N ILE A 168 3.79 -4.82 18.70
CA ILE A 168 2.87 -5.78 19.31
C ILE A 168 1.69 -5.99 18.34
N GLN A 169 1.64 -7.19 17.71
CA GLN A 169 0.59 -7.82 16.84
C GLN A 169 0.41 -7.36 15.37
N PRO A 170 -0.04 -8.25 14.44
CA PRO A 170 -0.06 -9.71 14.39
C PRO A 170 0.39 -10.25 13.00
N CYS A 171 1.59 -9.95 12.52
CA CYS A 171 2.14 -10.67 11.35
C CYS A 171 2.69 -12.03 11.82
N SER A 172 1.89 -12.81 12.55
CA SER A 172 2.32 -14.10 13.11
C SER A 172 2.07 -15.19 12.09
N VAL A 173 3.16 -15.68 11.50
CA VAL A 173 3.27 -16.87 10.65
C VAL A 173 2.27 -17.97 11.04
N LYS A 174 1.38 -18.36 10.12
CA LYS A 174 0.96 -19.76 10.03
C LYS A 174 1.77 -20.42 8.91
N VAL A 175 2.80 -21.17 9.29
CA VAL A 175 3.43 -22.12 8.37
C VAL A 175 2.39 -23.21 8.13
N GLN A 176 1.62 -23.11 7.05
CA GLN A 176 0.83 -24.24 6.59
C GLN A 176 1.77 -25.14 5.77
N THR A 177 2.41 -26.08 6.47
CA THR A 177 3.16 -27.16 5.81
C THR A 177 2.17 -28.01 5.02
N VAL A 178 2.13 -27.85 3.71
CA VAL A 178 1.48 -28.82 2.83
C VAL A 178 2.49 -29.94 2.61
N THR A 179 2.32 -31.05 3.32
CA THR A 179 3.00 -32.31 3.02
C THR A 179 2.44 -32.86 1.71
N LEU A 180 3.23 -32.77 0.64
CA LEU A 180 2.98 -33.54 -0.58
C LEU A 180 3.17 -35.02 -0.25
N THR A 181 2.08 -35.76 -0.09
CA THR A 181 2.13 -37.23 -0.12
C THR A 181 2.22 -37.65 -1.57
N SER A 182 3.40 -38.10 -1.99
CA SER A 182 3.58 -38.77 -3.27
C SER A 182 2.86 -40.12 -3.23
N TYR A 183 1.80 -40.29 -4.03
CA TYR A 183 1.36 -41.62 -4.45
C TYR A 183 1.96 -41.90 -5.82
N SER A 184 3.03 -42.67 -5.81
CA SER A 184 3.45 -43.48 -6.95
C SER A 184 2.61 -44.75 -6.94
N HIS A 185 1.82 -44.99 -7.99
CA HIS A 185 1.56 -46.36 -8.40
C HIS A 185 1.82 -46.50 -9.90
N VAL A 186 3.00 -47.06 -10.16
CA VAL A 186 3.27 -47.93 -11.29
C VAL A 186 2.47 -49.21 -11.03
N GLN A 187 1.51 -49.53 -11.89
CA GLN A 187 1.55 -50.68 -12.80
C GLN A 187 0.33 -50.68 -13.71
#